data_AF-A0A833RGL8-F1
#
_entry.id   AF-A0A833RGL8-F1
#
_cell.length_a   1.000
_cell.length_b   1.000
_cell.length_c   1.000
_cell.angle_alpha   90.00
_cell.angle_beta   90.00
_cell.angle_gamma   90.00
#
_symmetry.space_group_name_H-M   'P 1'
#
loop_
_entity.id
_entity.type
_entity.pdbx_description
1 polymer ?
#
loop_
_entity_poly.entity_id
_entity_poly.type
_entity_poly.pdbx_seq_one_letter_code
_entity_poly.pdbx_strand_id
1 'polypeptide(L)'
;MSSLGVRLPSSKVLNISPATPKSPPSQGNIVTILSIDGGGVRGLIPAAILAFLESKLQELDGEDARIADYFDVISGTSTGGLVATMLAAPNKQKRPLFSAKDIISFYNENIPKIFPSNRYDDSLEGTAASMDNSSNQNLLKLVQIGNGLLKKPVSRVNLENGNIEPLLNGGSNEEELIRFAKILSDERRMRLLRMQME
;
A
#
# COMPACT_ATOMS: atom_id res chain seq x y z
N MET A 1 8.83 37.18 46.09
CA MET A 1 8.38 35.91 45.49
C MET A 1 8.19 36.14 44.00
N SER A 2 9.24 35.94 43.20
CA SER A 2 9.22 36.12 41.75
C SER A 2 9.23 34.74 41.09
N SER A 3 8.14 34.38 40.41
CA SER A 3 7.99 33.12 39.71
C SER A 3 8.85 33.10 38.43
N LEU A 4 9.80 32.16 38.35
CA LEU A 4 10.40 31.77 37.08
C LEU A 4 9.39 30.94 36.29
N GLY A 5 8.71 31.57 35.33
CA GLY A 5 7.92 30.87 34.32
C GLY A 5 8.83 30.36 33.21
N VAL A 6 9.12 29.06 33.19
CA VAL A 6 9.73 28.39 32.03
C VAL A 6 8.69 28.35 30.92
N ARG A 7 8.92 29.12 29.85
CA ARG A 7 8.05 29.17 28.67
C ARG A 7 8.41 27.98 27.77
N LEU A 8 7.58 26.93 27.78
CA LEU A 8 7.67 25.85 26.78
C LEU A 8 7.35 26.43 25.39
N PRO A 9 8.11 26.09 24.34
CA PRO A 9 7.80 26.55 23.00
C PRO A 9 6.51 25.88 22.52
N SER A 10 5.61 26.70 21.98
CA SER A 10 4.36 26.25 21.38
C SER A 10 4.62 25.27 20.23
N SER A 11 3.82 24.19 20.20
CA SER A 11 3.78 23.26 19.08
C SER A 11 3.43 24.01 17.80
N LYS A 12 4.44 24.28 16.96
CA LYS A 12 4.21 24.72 15.59
C LYS A 12 3.53 23.58 14.85
N VAL A 13 2.23 23.72 14.63
CA VAL A 13 1.52 22.96 13.60
C VAL A 13 2.24 23.26 12.29
N LEU A 14 2.92 22.26 11.73
CA LEU A 14 3.64 22.38 10.47
C LEU A 14 2.61 22.58 9.36
N ASN A 15 2.50 23.82 8.88
CA ASN A 15 1.68 24.13 7.73
C ASN A 15 2.47 23.74 6.47
N ILE A 16 2.25 22.51 6.01
CA ILE A 16 2.93 21.95 4.84
C ILE A 16 2.24 22.48 3.58
N SER A 17 2.89 23.38 2.84
CA SER A 17 2.37 23.88 1.57
C SER A 17 2.31 22.74 0.52
N PRO A 18 1.29 22.71 -0.36
CA PRO A 18 1.17 21.67 -1.37
C PRO A 18 2.07 22.02 -2.55
N ALA A 19 3.37 21.70 -2.47
CA ALA A 19 4.24 21.89 -3.62
C ALA A 19 5.43 20.92 -3.66
N THR A 20 5.49 20.24 -4.80
CA THR A 20 6.56 19.43 -5.40
C THR A 20 6.63 17.95 -5.00
N PRO A 21 6.85 17.06 -5.98
CA PRO A 21 6.95 15.63 -5.76
C PRO A 21 8.35 15.36 -5.29
N LYS A 22 8.46 15.02 -4.01
CA LYS A 22 9.68 14.48 -3.48
C LYS A 22 9.50 12.97 -3.52
N SER A 23 10.33 12.28 -4.32
CA SER A 23 10.72 10.92 -3.96
C SER A 23 10.98 10.87 -2.45
N PRO A 24 10.63 9.79 -1.75
CA PRO A 24 10.88 9.70 -0.31
C PRO A 24 12.32 10.15 -0.05
N PRO A 25 12.56 11.12 0.86
CA PRO A 25 13.88 11.72 0.95
C PRO A 25 14.90 10.63 1.29
N SER A 26 16.01 10.60 0.55
CA SER A 26 16.97 9.50 0.56
C SER A 26 17.77 9.37 1.86
N GLN A 27 17.73 10.37 2.73
CA GLN A 27 18.43 10.40 4.01
C GLN A 27 17.55 9.95 5.19
N GLY A 28 17.08 8.70 5.11
CA GLY A 28 16.35 8.01 6.17
C GLY A 28 17.24 7.23 7.14
N ASN A 29 16.66 6.71 8.21
CA ASN A 29 17.33 5.72 9.07
C ASN A 29 17.15 4.29 8.53
N ILE A 30 16.08 4.07 7.76
CA ILE A 30 15.72 2.78 7.19
C ILE A 30 15.41 2.94 5.70
N VAL A 31 15.59 1.87 4.92
CA VAL A 31 15.13 1.79 3.54
C VAL A 31 13.79 1.06 3.52
N THR A 32 12.79 1.63 2.84
CA THR A 32 11.42 1.08 2.77
C THR A 32 11.15 0.47 1.41
N ILE A 33 10.81 -0.83 1.39
CA ILE A 33 10.59 -1.59 0.17
C ILE A 33 9.18 -2.19 0.19
N LEU A 34 8.41 -1.96 -0.88
CA LEU A 34 7.15 -2.62 -1.17
C LEU A 34 7.34 -3.62 -2.31
N SER A 35 6.96 -4.87 -2.09
CA SER A 35 6.94 -5.93 -3.10
C SER A 35 5.53 -6.48 -3.25
N ILE A 36 5.06 -6.59 -4.49
CA ILE A 36 3.69 -7.02 -4.82
C ILE A 36 3.75 -8.24 -5.73
N ASP A 37 3.26 -9.36 -5.24
CA ASP A 37 3.24 -10.62 -5.98
C ASP A 37 2.31 -10.57 -7.19
N GLY A 38 2.63 -11.41 -8.18
CA GLY A 38 1.75 -11.70 -9.31
C GLY A 38 0.60 -12.63 -8.93
N GLY A 39 -0.46 -12.65 -9.74
CA GLY A 39 -1.58 -13.56 -9.47
C GLY A 39 -2.80 -13.41 -10.36
N GLY A 40 -2.65 -12.83 -11.55
CA GLY A 40 -3.76 -12.56 -12.46
C GLY A 40 -4.81 -11.65 -11.81
N VAL A 41 -6.08 -12.01 -11.89
CA VAL A 41 -7.20 -11.26 -11.28
C VAL A 41 -7.10 -11.14 -9.76
N ARG A 42 -6.32 -12.02 -9.10
CA ARG A 42 -6.12 -11.99 -7.64
C ARG A 42 -5.31 -10.79 -7.15
N GLY A 43 -4.74 -9.98 -8.04
CA GLY A 43 -4.13 -8.69 -7.68
C GLY A 43 -5.09 -7.73 -6.95
N LEU A 44 -6.41 -7.97 -7.03
CA LEU A 44 -7.41 -7.29 -6.20
C LEU A 44 -7.22 -7.51 -4.68
N ILE A 45 -6.66 -8.65 -4.27
CA ILE A 45 -6.40 -8.93 -2.85
C ILE A 45 -5.34 -7.96 -2.29
N PRO A 46 -4.10 -7.89 -2.81
CA PRO A 46 -3.13 -6.92 -2.33
C PRO A 46 -3.57 -5.47 -2.60
N ALA A 47 -4.34 -5.19 -3.66
CA ALA A 47 -4.89 -3.85 -3.88
C ALA A 47 -5.83 -3.40 -2.75
N ALA A 48 -6.67 -4.29 -2.21
CA ALA A 48 -7.51 -3.99 -1.06
C ALA A 48 -6.69 -3.70 0.22
N ILE A 49 -5.63 -4.47 0.45
CA ILE A 49 -4.70 -4.24 1.58
C ILE A 49 -3.99 -2.89 1.42
N LEU A 50 -3.51 -2.56 0.21
CA LEU A 50 -2.86 -1.29 -0.09
C LEU A 50 -3.82 -0.10 0.04
N ALA A 51 -5.09 -0.27 -0.35
CA ALA A 51 -6.11 0.77 -0.18
C ALA A 51 -6.34 1.08 1.31
N PHE A 52 -6.35 0.06 2.17
CA PHE A 52 -6.41 0.26 3.61
C PHE A 52 -5.14 0.94 4.16
N LEU A 53 -3.95 0.49 3.76
CA LEU A 53 -2.70 1.11 4.20
C LEU A 53 -2.64 2.60 3.79
N GLU A 54 -2.97 2.91 2.54
CA GLU A 54 -2.98 4.28 2.04
C GLU A 54 -4.00 5.15 2.77
N SER A 55 -5.18 4.62 3.12
CA SER A 55 -6.16 5.40 3.90
C SER A 55 -5.62 5.74 5.29
N LYS A 56 -4.87 4.84 5.93
CA LYS A 56 -4.23 5.11 7.23
C LYS A 56 -3.10 6.13 7.13
N LEU A 57 -2.36 6.12 6.03
CA LEU A 57 -1.37 7.16 5.75
C LEU A 57 -2.04 8.53 5.52
N GLN A 58 -3.19 8.55 4.83
CA GLN A 58 -3.98 9.77 4.61
C GLN A 58 -4.57 10.32 5.90
N GLU A 59 -5.03 9.46 6.82
CA GLU A 59 -5.46 9.87 8.17
C GLU A 59 -4.33 10.54 8.97
N LEU A 60 -3.08 10.11 8.76
CA LEU A 60 -1.91 10.62 9.49
C LEU A 60 -1.32 11.90 8.87
N ASP A 61 -1.20 11.94 7.55
CA ASP A 61 -0.41 12.96 6.83
C ASP A 61 -1.22 13.78 5.80
N GLY A 62 -2.53 13.55 5.70
CA GLY A 62 -3.45 14.28 4.84
C GLY A 62 -3.87 13.53 3.58
N GLU A 63 -4.98 13.96 2.98
CA GLU A 63 -5.66 13.27 1.86
C GLU A 63 -4.79 13.08 0.60
N ASP A 64 -3.78 13.92 0.43
CA ASP A 64 -2.83 13.86 -0.69
C ASP A 64 -1.73 12.80 -0.50
N ALA A 65 -1.63 12.17 0.66
CA ALA A 65 -0.68 11.09 0.91
C ALA A 65 -0.91 9.92 -0.05
N ARG A 66 0.18 9.41 -0.63
CA ARG A 66 0.17 8.26 -1.54
C ARG A 66 1.23 7.25 -1.14
N ILE A 67 1.03 5.97 -1.46
CA ILE A 67 2.00 4.89 -1.18
C ILE A 67 3.43 5.28 -1.62
N ALA A 68 3.59 5.88 -2.80
CA ALA A 68 4.90 6.29 -3.33
C ALA A 68 5.62 7.37 -2.50
N ASP A 69 4.95 8.01 -1.54
CA ASP A 69 5.60 8.97 -0.63
C ASP A 69 6.40 8.30 0.49
N TYR A 70 6.15 7.01 0.73
CA TYR A 70 6.63 6.28 1.91
C TYR A 70 7.59 5.14 1.57
N PHE A 71 7.58 4.67 0.33
CA PHE A 71 8.39 3.54 -0.13
C PHE A 71 9.47 3.99 -1.10
N ASP A 72 10.74 3.75 -0.73
CA ASP A 72 11.91 4.03 -1.57
C ASP A 72 11.91 3.18 -2.85
N VAL A 73 11.44 1.94 -2.72
CA VAL A 73 11.33 0.99 -3.83
C VAL A 73 9.94 0.38 -3.83
N ILE A 74 9.28 0.44 -4.98
CA ILE A 74 8.05 -0.31 -5.26
C ILE A 74 8.34 -1.27 -6.39
N SER A 75 8.11 -2.56 -6.13
CA SER A 75 8.36 -3.64 -7.08
C SER A 75 7.14 -4.55 -7.17
N GLY A 76 7.01 -5.23 -8.31
CA GLY A 76 6.01 -6.27 -8.45
C GLY A 76 6.17 -7.07 -9.73
N THR A 77 5.62 -8.28 -9.72
CA THR A 77 5.72 -9.22 -10.85
C THR A 77 4.34 -9.43 -11.48
N SER A 78 4.26 -9.48 -12.82
CA SER A 78 3.00 -9.68 -13.55
C SER A 78 1.94 -8.62 -13.15
N THR A 79 0.76 -9.04 -12.71
CA THR A 79 -0.27 -8.15 -12.12
C THR A 79 0.30 -7.21 -11.05
N GLY A 80 1.17 -7.71 -10.18
CA GLY A 80 1.82 -6.88 -9.16
C GLY A 80 2.70 -5.78 -9.77
N GLY A 81 3.31 -6.03 -10.93
CA GLY A 81 4.06 -5.03 -11.69
C GLY A 81 3.17 -3.94 -12.30
N LEU A 82 1.95 -4.30 -12.74
CA LEU A 82 0.95 -3.32 -13.15
C LEU A 82 0.53 -2.43 -11.96
N VAL A 83 0.24 -3.04 -10.80
CA VAL A 83 -0.09 -2.31 -9.56
C VAL A 83 1.05 -1.39 -9.15
N ALA A 84 2.29 -1.87 -9.15
CA ALA A 84 3.47 -1.07 -8.85
C ALA A 84 3.61 0.14 -9.79
N THR A 85 3.39 -0.07 -11.09
CA THR A 85 3.43 1.01 -12.09
C THR A 85 2.32 2.03 -11.85
N MET A 86 1.10 1.60 -11.56
CA MET A 86 -0.02 2.51 -11.27
C MET A 86 0.24 3.39 -10.03
N LEU A 87 0.87 2.82 -9.00
CA LEU A 87 1.23 3.54 -7.77
C LEU A 87 2.41 4.51 -7.94
N ALA A 88 3.29 4.29 -8.93
CA ALA A 88 4.52 5.06 -9.10
C ALA A 88 4.50 6.01 -10.31
N ALA A 89 3.69 5.74 -11.33
CA ALA A 89 3.68 6.52 -12.56
C ALA A 89 3.24 7.97 -12.29
N PRO A 90 4.04 8.97 -12.69
CA PRO A 90 3.73 10.38 -12.43
C PRO A 90 2.64 10.91 -13.37
N ASN A 91 1.72 11.69 -12.82
CA ASN A 91 0.83 12.58 -13.57
C ASN A 91 1.54 13.88 -13.97
N LYS A 92 0.81 14.85 -14.55
CA LYS A 92 1.39 16.16 -14.96
C LYS A 92 1.95 16.96 -13.78
N GLN A 93 1.40 16.76 -12.59
CA GLN A 93 1.85 17.35 -11.33
C GLN A 93 2.97 16.51 -10.68
N LYS A 94 3.47 15.49 -11.40
CA LYS A 94 4.48 14.53 -10.96
C LYS A 94 4.11 13.78 -9.67
N ARG A 95 2.81 13.68 -9.35
CA ARG A 95 2.26 12.82 -8.28
C ARG A 95 1.83 11.47 -8.87
N PRO A 96 1.72 10.39 -8.08
CA PRO A 96 1.14 9.13 -8.54
C PRO A 96 -0.18 9.33 -9.28
N LEU A 97 -0.33 8.69 -10.44
CA LEU A 97 -1.51 8.77 -11.29
C LEU A 97 -2.74 8.12 -10.64
N PHE A 98 -2.51 7.08 -9.83
CA PHE A 98 -3.57 6.35 -9.13
C PHE A 98 -3.33 6.37 -7.62
N SER A 99 -4.42 6.52 -6.86
CA SER A 99 -4.46 6.06 -5.47
C SER A 99 -4.57 4.54 -5.42
N ALA A 100 -4.25 3.93 -4.29
CA ALA A 100 -4.43 2.49 -4.08
C ALA A 100 -5.90 2.07 -4.23
N LYS A 101 -6.85 2.94 -3.88
CA LYS A 101 -8.30 2.70 -4.11
C LYS A 101 -8.66 2.70 -5.59
N ASP A 102 -8.06 3.59 -6.40
CA ASP A 102 -8.34 3.66 -7.84
C ASP A 102 -7.93 2.39 -8.58
N ILE A 103 -6.94 1.66 -8.05
CA ILE A 103 -6.53 0.36 -8.61
C ILE A 103 -7.69 -0.63 -8.57
N ILE A 104 -8.46 -0.68 -7.49
CA ILE A 104 -9.63 -1.57 -7.39
C ILE A 104 -10.66 -1.22 -8.47
N SER A 105 -10.93 0.08 -8.66
CA SER A 105 -11.84 0.57 -9.71
C SER A 105 -11.35 0.20 -11.11
N PHE A 106 -10.07 0.47 -11.39
CA PHE A 106 -9.44 0.11 -12.67
C PHE A 106 -9.56 -1.39 -12.95
N TYR A 107 -9.30 -2.24 -11.96
CA TYR A 107 -9.38 -3.68 -12.10
C TYR A 107 -10.81 -4.13 -12.40
N ASN A 108 -11.81 -3.63 -11.67
CA ASN A 108 -13.22 -3.98 -11.92
C ASN A 108 -13.69 -3.58 -13.33
N GLU A 109 -13.22 -2.44 -13.85
CA GLU A 109 -13.61 -1.94 -15.17
C GLU A 109 -12.86 -2.61 -16.34
N ASN A 110 -11.62 -3.04 -16.11
CA ASN A 110 -10.72 -3.45 -17.19
C ASN A 110 -10.39 -4.95 -17.18
N ILE A 111 -10.44 -5.66 -16.04
CA ILE A 111 -10.15 -7.11 -16.01
C ILE A 111 -11.04 -7.92 -16.96
N PRO A 112 -12.38 -7.69 -17.07
CA PRO A 112 -13.20 -8.43 -18.01
C PRO A 112 -12.78 -8.25 -19.48
N LYS A 113 -12.07 -7.15 -19.80
CA LYS A 113 -11.52 -6.85 -21.13
C LYS A 113 -10.11 -7.43 -21.31
N ILE A 114 -9.32 -7.45 -20.25
CA ILE A 114 -7.94 -7.98 -20.23
C ILE A 114 -7.96 -9.52 -20.24
N PHE A 115 -8.89 -10.13 -19.51
CA PHE A 115 -9.10 -11.57 -19.42
C PHE A 115 -10.53 -11.90 -19.89
N PRO A 116 -10.83 -11.77 -21.19
CA PRO A 116 -12.16 -12.03 -21.71
C PRO A 116 -12.47 -13.54 -21.63
N SER A 117 -13.61 -13.88 -21.03
CA SER A 117 -14.05 -15.26 -20.77
C SER A 117 -14.27 -16.13 -22.02
N ASN A 118 -14.13 -15.57 -23.23
CA ASN A 118 -14.53 -16.17 -24.51
C ASN A 118 -13.38 -16.33 -25.53
N ARG A 119 -12.11 -16.17 -25.12
CA ARG A 119 -10.96 -16.18 -26.07
C ARG A 119 -9.90 -17.26 -25.85
N TYR A 120 -10.11 -18.21 -24.95
CA TYR A 120 -9.23 -19.37 -24.84
C TYR A 120 -9.98 -20.63 -25.29
N ASP A 121 -9.44 -21.29 -26.32
CA ASP A 121 -9.68 -22.70 -26.57
C ASP A 121 -9.22 -23.46 -25.31
N ASP A 122 -10.22 -23.90 -24.54
CA ASP A 122 -10.13 -24.29 -23.13
C ASP A 122 -9.49 -25.67 -22.95
N SER A 123 -8.27 -25.83 -23.46
CA SER A 123 -7.44 -27.03 -23.27
C SER A 123 -6.64 -27.00 -21.95
N LEU A 124 -6.78 -25.93 -21.16
CA LEU A 124 -6.15 -25.78 -19.84
C LEU A 124 -7.18 -25.93 -18.72
N GLU A 125 -7.68 -27.16 -18.54
CA GLU A 125 -8.52 -27.50 -17.39
C GLU A 125 -7.73 -27.50 -16.07
N GLY A 126 -8.42 -27.15 -14.97
CA GLY A 126 -7.91 -27.27 -13.60
C GLY A 126 -7.34 -25.99 -12.99
N THR A 127 -6.41 -26.12 -12.03
CA THR A 127 -5.85 -25.04 -11.20
C THR A 127 -5.23 -23.87 -11.97
N ALA A 128 -4.95 -24.04 -13.27
CA ALA A 128 -4.45 -23.00 -14.18
C ALA A 128 -5.50 -21.90 -14.50
N ALA A 129 -6.79 -22.24 -14.61
CA ALA A 129 -7.88 -21.32 -14.99
C ALA A 129 -8.43 -20.46 -13.81
N SER A 130 -7.85 -20.58 -12.61
CA SER A 130 -8.30 -19.79 -11.44
C SER A 130 -7.74 -18.37 -11.44
N MET A 131 -6.66 -18.09 -12.18
CA MET A 131 -5.95 -16.80 -12.13
C MET A 131 -6.54 -15.75 -13.08
N ASP A 132 -7.39 -16.14 -14.02
CA ASP A 132 -7.95 -15.31 -15.09
C ASP A 132 -9.48 -15.21 -15.02
N ASN A 133 -10.13 -15.86 -14.05
CA ASN A 133 -11.58 -15.75 -13.82
C ASN A 133 -12.00 -14.30 -13.52
N SER A 134 -12.43 -13.60 -14.55
CA SER A 134 -12.80 -12.18 -14.56
C SER A 134 -14.28 -11.93 -14.27
N SER A 135 -15.04 -12.95 -13.87
CA SER A 135 -16.46 -12.78 -13.57
C SER A 135 -16.66 -11.77 -12.45
N ASN A 136 -17.66 -10.89 -12.57
CA ASN A 136 -17.94 -9.85 -11.57
C ASN A 136 -18.10 -10.44 -10.15
N GLN A 137 -18.68 -11.63 -10.02
CA GLN A 137 -18.81 -12.33 -8.75
C GLN A 137 -17.44 -12.70 -8.16
N ASN A 138 -16.50 -13.17 -8.98
CA ASN A 138 -15.15 -13.47 -8.52
C ASN A 138 -14.39 -12.20 -8.10
N LEU A 139 -14.49 -11.12 -8.88
CA LEU A 139 -13.83 -9.85 -8.56
C LEU A 139 -14.31 -9.29 -7.21
N LEU A 140 -15.63 -9.25 -7.00
CA LEU A 140 -16.22 -8.84 -5.71
C LEU A 140 -15.73 -9.74 -4.55
N LYS A 141 -15.68 -11.06 -4.78
CA LYS A 141 -15.20 -12.02 -3.79
C LYS A 141 -13.72 -11.79 -3.44
N LEU A 142 -12.87 -11.46 -4.41
CA LEU A 142 -11.44 -11.20 -4.17
C LEU A 142 -11.23 -9.93 -3.34
N VAL A 143 -12.00 -8.88 -3.61
CA VAL A 143 -11.97 -7.66 -2.76
C VAL A 143 -12.45 -7.99 -1.34
N GLN A 144 -13.51 -8.77 -1.18
CA GLN A 144 -14.00 -9.23 0.12
C GLN A 144 -12.96 -10.09 0.86
N ILE A 145 -12.25 -10.97 0.15
CA ILE A 145 -11.15 -11.76 0.72
C ILE A 145 -10.06 -10.83 1.23
N GLY A 146 -9.60 -9.86 0.44
CA GLY A 146 -8.60 -8.88 0.86
C GLY A 146 -9.02 -8.11 2.12
N ASN A 147 -10.25 -7.60 2.15
CA ASN A 147 -10.79 -6.94 3.34
C ASN A 147 -10.92 -7.90 4.54
N GLY A 148 -11.27 -9.16 4.30
CA GLY A 148 -11.34 -10.20 5.33
C GLY A 148 -9.99 -10.57 5.93
N LEU A 149 -8.90 -10.46 5.16
CA LEU A 149 -7.53 -10.70 5.65
C LEU A 149 -7.13 -9.66 6.71
N LEU A 150 -7.62 -8.42 6.62
CA LEU A 150 -7.34 -7.38 7.62
C LEU A 150 -7.76 -7.82 9.04
N LYS A 151 -8.86 -8.59 9.14
CA LYS A 151 -9.38 -9.07 10.43
C LYS A 151 -8.73 -10.36 10.93
N LYS A 152 -7.89 -11.00 10.12
CA LYS A 152 -7.18 -12.22 10.52
C LYS A 152 -5.97 -11.90 11.41
N PRO A 153 -5.53 -12.84 12.26
CA PRO A 153 -4.30 -12.70 13.02
C PRO A 153 -3.10 -12.45 12.10
N VAL A 154 -2.17 -11.63 12.57
CA VAL A 154 -0.86 -11.47 11.91
C VAL A 154 -0.19 -12.83 11.81
N SER A 155 0.41 -13.09 10.67
CA SER A 155 1.16 -14.32 10.42
C SER A 155 2.59 -13.99 10.02
N ARG A 156 3.52 -14.89 10.32
CA ARG A 156 4.92 -14.81 9.95
C ARG A 156 5.33 -16.04 9.15
N VAL A 157 6.36 -15.88 8.32
CA VAL A 157 7.01 -17.02 7.69
C VAL A 157 7.99 -17.62 8.68
N ASN A 158 7.83 -18.90 8.97
CA ASN A 158 8.83 -19.69 9.68
C ASN A 158 10.00 -19.92 8.72
N LEU A 159 11.15 -19.33 9.02
CA LEU A 159 12.32 -19.34 8.13
C LEU A 159 12.99 -20.72 8.02
N GLU A 160 12.70 -21.65 8.94
CA GLU A 160 13.27 -23.00 8.92
C GLU A 160 12.56 -23.92 7.94
N ASN A 161 11.24 -23.77 7.80
CA ASN A 161 10.41 -24.68 6.99
C ASN A 161 9.58 -23.98 5.89
N GLY A 162 9.59 -22.65 5.83
CA GLY A 162 8.85 -21.84 4.86
C GLY A 162 7.35 -21.73 5.13
N ASN A 163 6.83 -22.30 6.21
CA ASN A 163 5.41 -22.29 6.51
C ASN A 163 4.97 -20.93 7.09
N ILE A 164 3.73 -20.55 6.77
CA ILE A 164 3.09 -19.37 7.36
C ILE A 164 2.41 -19.79 8.67
N GLU A 165 2.83 -19.19 9.78
CA GLU A 165 2.28 -19.47 11.12
C GLU A 165 1.74 -18.18 11.76
N PRO A 166 0.64 -18.25 12.54
CA PRO A 166 0.15 -17.09 13.29
C PRO A 166 1.19 -16.60 14.29
N LEU A 167 1.35 -15.28 14.38
CA LEU A 167 2.19 -14.66 15.40
C LEU A 167 1.40 -14.60 16.72
N LEU A 168 1.84 -15.39 17.71
CA LEU A 168 1.27 -15.37 19.06
C LEU A 168 1.31 -13.95 19.64
N ASN A 169 0.15 -13.48 20.14
CA ASN A 169 -0.05 -12.12 20.65
C ASN A 169 0.19 -10.98 19.63
N GLY A 170 0.22 -11.29 18.33
CA GLY A 170 0.50 -10.31 17.27
C GLY A 170 -0.67 -9.41 16.86
N GLY A 171 -1.86 -9.60 17.45
CA GLY A 171 -3.08 -8.89 17.03
C GLY A 171 -3.52 -9.28 15.60
N SER A 172 -4.34 -8.41 15.00
CA SER A 172 -4.84 -8.54 13.63
C SER A 172 -3.93 -7.84 12.61
N ASN A 173 -4.04 -8.25 11.34
CA ASN A 173 -3.34 -7.58 10.24
C ASN A 173 -3.71 -6.09 10.14
N GLU A 174 -4.95 -5.72 10.47
CA GLU A 174 -5.41 -4.34 10.53
C GLU A 174 -4.62 -3.52 11.56
N GLU A 175 -4.52 -4.02 12.79
CA GLU A 175 -3.79 -3.35 13.87
C GLU A 175 -2.31 -3.18 13.52
N GLU A 176 -1.69 -4.21 12.93
CA GLU A 176 -0.30 -4.14 12.52
C GLU A 176 -0.10 -3.22 11.31
N LEU A 177 -1.02 -3.16 10.35
CA LEU A 177 -0.96 -2.20 9.24
C LEU A 177 -1.13 -0.75 9.73
N ILE A 178 -1.96 -0.50 10.74
CA ILE A 178 -2.08 0.82 11.37
C ILE A 178 -0.74 1.19 12.05
N ARG A 179 -0.14 0.26 12.78
CA ARG A 179 1.17 0.46 13.40
C ARG A 179 2.25 0.71 12.35
N PHE A 180 2.24 -0.06 11.27
CA PHE A 180 3.18 0.09 10.17
C PHE A 180 3.01 1.43 9.44
N ALA A 181 1.77 1.87 9.21
CA ALA A 181 1.50 3.20 8.65
C ALA A 181 2.11 4.31 9.52
N LYS A 182 2.02 4.18 10.85
CA LYS A 182 2.67 5.13 11.77
C LYS A 182 4.19 5.13 11.62
N ILE A 183 4.82 3.96 11.53
CA ILE A 183 6.27 3.83 11.31
C ILE A 183 6.68 4.53 10.01
N LEU A 184 5.94 4.30 8.91
CA LEU A 184 6.20 4.94 7.62
C LEU A 184 6.03 6.47 7.69
N SER A 185 4.96 6.94 8.32
CA SER A 185 4.69 8.37 8.54
C SER A 185 5.80 9.04 9.35
N ASP A 186 6.20 8.44 10.47
CA ASP A 186 7.25 8.99 11.34
C ASP A 186 8.60 9.05 10.59
N GLU A 187 8.96 8.01 9.84
CA GLU A 187 10.17 7.99 9.01
C GLU A 187 10.12 9.08 7.91
N ARG A 188 8.98 9.23 7.22
CA ARG A 188 8.79 10.29 6.21
C ARG A 188 8.96 11.69 6.81
N ARG A 189 8.36 11.94 7.98
CA ARG A 189 8.47 13.25 8.68
C ARG A 189 9.91 13.53 9.08
N MET A 190 10.61 12.55 9.63
CA MET A 190 12.02 12.68 9.99
C MET A 190 12.90 13.02 8.78
N ARG A 191 12.69 12.33 7.66
CA ARG A 191 13.37 12.58 6.39
C ARG A 191 13.12 13.99 5.85
N LEU A 192 11.87 14.47 5.92
CA LEU A 192 11.52 15.84 5.50
C LEU A 192 12.16 16.91 6.38
N LEU A 193 12.26 16.68 7.69
CA LEU A 193 12.93 17.58 8.63
C LEU A 193 14.43 17.68 8.32
N ARG A 194 15.10 16.55 8.02
CA ARG A 194 16.53 16.54 7.65
C ARG A 194 16.82 17.36 6.40
N MET A 195 15.99 17.22 5.36
CA MET A 195 16.13 18.03 4.13
C MET A 195 16.02 19.55 4.36
N GLN A 196 15.35 19.99 5.43
CA GLN A 196 15.21 21.42 5.74
C GLN A 196 16.41 21.97 6.53
N MET A 197 17.23 21.09 7.09
CA MET A 197 18.45 21.44 7.83
C MET A 197 19.71 21.48 6.94
N GLU A 198 19.61 20.99 5.71
CA GLU A 198 20.63 21.05 4.64
C GLU A 198 20.41 22.27 3.73
#